data_AF-A0A524EXG1-F1
#
_entry.id   AF-A0A524EXG1-F1
#
_cell.length_a   1.000
_cell.length_b   1.000
_cell.length_c   1.000
_cell.angle_alpha   90.00
_cell.angle_beta   90.00
_cell.angle_gamma   90.00
#
_symmetry.space_group_name_H-M   'P 1'
#
loop_
_entity.id
_entity.type
_entity.pdbx_description
1 polymer ?
#
loop_
_entity_poly.entity_id
_entity_poly.type
_entity_poly.pdbx_seq_one_letter_code
_entity_poly.pdbx_strand_id
1 'polypeptide(L)'
;MEEKKDKCEICGKKLSYATQVGDYKSLPCEFCGNIFATNIYCEDDHYICDSCHMKGPIQIIEEICEKTKIQDPFKLADKIMSHPKFKMYGPEHHVLTPAVILTSLKNNNIKKPNGQEITFNDIKEAIKRASKIPGGWCGFYGSCGAGMGSGVAISIFTGATPSTDLPRTLANQMTSRALNKIADNLEHCCKRSVRLAICETLEFLKDTYSITLEYSPMKCIFSEENDKCEKINCPIN
;
A
#
# COMPACT_ATOMS: atom_id res chain seq x y z
N MET A 1 31.38 -10.73 15.02
CA MET A 1 30.20 -10.97 14.17
C MET A 1 29.05 -11.18 15.12
N GLU A 2 28.16 -10.18 15.27
CA GLU A 2 26.95 -10.38 16.07
C GLU A 2 26.10 -11.47 15.40
N GLU A 3 25.75 -12.51 16.17
CA GLU A 3 24.72 -13.46 15.77
C GLU A 3 23.46 -12.68 15.40
N LYS A 4 23.06 -12.72 14.13
CA LYS A 4 21.73 -12.26 13.73
C LYS A 4 20.73 -13.10 14.50
N LYS A 5 20.20 -12.56 15.60
CA LYS A 5 19.06 -13.17 16.29
C LYS A 5 17.94 -13.32 15.26
N ASP A 6 17.45 -14.53 15.10
CA ASP A 6 16.29 -14.84 14.29
C ASP A 6 15.08 -14.07 14.81
N LYS A 7 14.78 -12.97 14.14
CA LYS A 7 13.70 -12.03 14.45
C LYS A 7 12.61 -12.17 13.41
N CYS A 8 11.37 -12.02 13.86
CA CYS A 8 10.20 -11.93 13.01
C CYS A 8 10.34 -10.75 12.05
N GLU A 9 10.15 -10.98 10.76
CA GLU A 9 10.22 -9.92 9.75
C GLU A 9 8.98 -9.01 9.74
N ILE A 10 7.96 -9.31 10.55
CA ILE A 10 6.75 -8.48 10.71
C ILE A 10 6.86 -7.55 11.92
N CYS A 11 7.20 -8.09 13.10
CA CYS A 11 7.19 -7.33 14.35
C CYS A 11 8.57 -7.20 15.03
N GLY A 12 9.62 -7.78 14.46
CA GLY A 12 10.98 -7.73 15.02
C GLY A 12 11.20 -8.54 16.31
N LYS A 13 10.16 -9.17 16.88
CA LYS A 13 10.25 -10.04 18.07
C LYS A 13 10.97 -11.36 17.75
N LYS A 14 11.43 -12.06 18.78
CA LYS A 14 12.17 -13.32 18.64
C LYS A 14 11.32 -14.41 17.97
N LEU A 15 11.93 -15.18 17.08
CA LEU A 15 11.31 -16.39 16.53
C LEU A 15 11.41 -17.56 17.50
N SER A 16 10.35 -18.36 17.51
CA SER A 16 10.23 -19.64 18.21
C SER A 16 10.24 -20.77 17.18
N TYR A 17 10.89 -21.87 17.56
CA TYR A 17 11.09 -23.05 16.70
C TYR A 17 10.56 -24.28 17.42
N ALA A 18 9.44 -24.82 16.96
CA ALA A 18 8.91 -26.09 17.43
C ALA A 18 9.74 -27.24 16.81
N THR A 19 10.19 -28.17 17.65
CA THR A 19 11.02 -29.30 17.22
C THR A 19 10.25 -30.61 17.15
N GLN A 20 9.04 -30.66 17.72
CA GLN A 20 8.15 -31.82 17.66
C GLN A 20 6.88 -31.48 16.91
N VAL A 21 6.37 -32.42 16.11
CA VAL A 21 5.14 -32.23 15.29
C VAL A 21 3.93 -31.86 16.14
N GLY A 22 3.85 -32.35 17.39
CA GLY A 22 2.78 -32.01 18.32
C GLY A 22 2.78 -30.55 18.79
N ASP A 23 3.90 -29.84 18.66
CA ASP A 23 4.06 -28.45 19.09
C ASP A 23 3.89 -27.45 17.93
N TYR A 24 3.54 -27.94 16.73
CA TYR A 24 3.30 -27.09 15.57
C TYR A 24 2.02 -26.28 15.80
N LYS A 25 2.05 -25.01 15.45
CA LYS A 25 0.86 -24.16 15.50
C LYS A 25 0.17 -24.13 14.14
N SER A 26 -1.16 -24.09 14.17
CA SER A 26 -1.99 -23.84 12.99
C SER A 26 -2.24 -22.34 12.89
N LEU A 27 -1.46 -21.64 12.06
CA LEU A 27 -1.48 -20.18 11.96
C LEU A 27 -1.83 -19.73 10.54
N PRO A 28 -2.59 -18.64 10.39
CA PRO A 28 -2.77 -17.99 9.09
C PRO A 28 -1.46 -17.31 8.66
N CYS A 29 -1.12 -17.41 7.38
CA CYS A 29 -0.08 -16.57 6.80
C CYS A 29 -0.52 -15.10 6.84
N GLU A 30 0.35 -14.22 7.33
CA GLU A 30 0.07 -12.79 7.50
C GLU A 30 -0.38 -12.13 6.19
N PHE A 31 0.12 -12.59 5.04
CA PHE A 31 -0.19 -11.95 3.75
C PHE A 31 -1.32 -12.62 2.97
N CYS A 32 -1.27 -13.94 2.79
CA CYS A 32 -2.28 -14.62 1.98
C CYS A 32 -3.51 -15.11 2.77
N GLY A 33 -3.44 -15.14 4.11
CA GLY A 33 -4.51 -15.57 5.00
C GLY A 33 -4.76 -17.08 5.03
N ASN A 34 -4.11 -17.88 4.17
CA ASN A 34 -4.22 -19.33 4.20
C ASN A 34 -3.60 -19.89 5.50
N ILE A 35 -4.23 -20.91 6.06
CA ILE A 35 -3.80 -21.56 7.32
C ILE A 35 -2.79 -22.67 7.04
N PHE A 36 -1.71 -22.72 7.81
CA PHE A 36 -0.67 -23.74 7.70
C PHE A 36 -0.29 -24.27 9.09
N ALA A 37 0.07 -25.55 9.15
CA ALA A 37 0.79 -26.10 10.29
C ALA A 37 2.26 -25.65 10.17
N THR A 38 2.72 -24.81 11.09
CA THR A 38 4.06 -24.23 11.09
C THR A 38 4.81 -24.55 12.37
N ASN A 39 6.11 -24.78 12.21
CA ASN A 39 7.06 -24.95 13.30
C ASN A 39 7.89 -23.69 13.57
N ILE A 40 7.66 -22.61 12.83
CA ILE A 40 8.35 -21.33 12.99
C ILE A 40 7.31 -20.22 13.11
N TYR A 41 7.35 -19.48 14.21
CA TYR A 41 6.43 -18.36 14.50
C TYR A 41 7.06 -17.44 15.54
N CYS A 42 6.60 -16.19 15.63
CA CYS A 42 7.04 -15.30 16.71
C CYS A 42 6.07 -15.33 17.90
N GLU A 43 6.42 -14.61 18.97
CA GLU A 43 5.56 -14.48 20.18
C GLU A 43 4.17 -13.89 19.89
N ASP A 44 4.02 -13.13 18.81
CA ASP A 44 2.73 -12.58 18.35
C ASP A 44 2.03 -13.46 17.30
N ASP A 45 2.48 -14.71 17.14
CA ASP A 45 1.92 -15.67 16.18
C ASP A 45 1.94 -15.22 14.71
N HIS A 46 2.85 -14.30 14.35
CA HIS A 46 3.10 -13.99 12.94
C HIS A 46 3.78 -15.16 12.24
N TYR A 47 3.27 -15.49 11.06
CA TYR A 47 3.80 -16.51 10.17
C TYR A 47 3.69 -16.05 8.71
N ILE A 48 4.68 -16.39 7.89
CA ILE A 48 4.70 -16.10 6.46
C ILE A 48 4.99 -17.43 5.75
N CYS A 49 4.13 -17.85 4.82
CA CYS A 49 4.36 -19.09 4.07
C CYS A 49 5.43 -18.91 2.98
N ASP A 50 6.10 -20.00 2.59
CA ASP A 50 7.16 -20.00 1.58
C ASP A 50 6.75 -19.34 0.26
N SER A 51 5.52 -19.59 -0.17
CA SER A 51 4.96 -18.98 -1.39
C SER A 51 4.93 -17.45 -1.29
N CYS A 52 4.60 -16.87 -0.13
CA CYS A 52 4.62 -15.41 0.06
C CYS A 52 6.05 -14.88 0.19
N HIS A 53 6.94 -15.61 0.87
CA HIS A 53 8.36 -15.24 0.96
C HIS A 53 9.06 -15.11 -0.39
N MET A 54 8.69 -15.96 -1.37
CA MET A 54 9.34 -15.99 -2.69
C MET A 54 8.82 -14.94 -3.68
N LYS A 55 7.68 -14.28 -3.40
CA LYS A 55 7.02 -13.39 -4.38
C LYS A 55 7.72 -12.05 -4.53
N GLY A 56 7.61 -11.50 -5.74
CA GLY A 56 7.98 -10.11 -6.02
C GLY A 56 6.94 -9.13 -5.45
N PRO A 57 7.33 -7.86 -5.16
CA PRO A 57 6.45 -6.89 -4.50
C PRO A 57 5.15 -6.59 -5.27
N ILE A 58 5.18 -6.63 -6.62
CA ILE A 58 3.96 -6.43 -7.43
C ILE A 58 2.98 -7.61 -7.29
N GLN A 59 3.48 -8.85 -7.27
CA GLN A 59 2.65 -10.03 -7.06
C GLN A 59 2.02 -10.02 -5.65
N ILE A 60 2.77 -9.55 -4.66
CA ILE A 60 2.29 -9.36 -3.29
C ILE A 60 1.11 -8.37 -3.26
N ILE A 61 1.24 -7.22 -3.94
CA ILE A 61 0.14 -6.24 -4.06
C ILE A 61 -1.09 -6.91 -4.67
N GLU A 62 -0.92 -7.57 -5.83
CA GLU A 62 -2.03 -8.17 -6.56
C GLU A 62 -2.78 -9.19 -5.70
N GLU A 63 -2.08 -10.14 -5.08
CA GLU A 63 -2.71 -11.19 -4.28
C GLU A 63 -3.37 -10.67 -3.00
N ILE A 64 -2.74 -9.71 -2.31
CA ILE A 64 -3.34 -9.12 -1.11
C ILE A 64 -4.61 -8.36 -1.50
N CYS A 65 -4.56 -7.53 -2.55
CA CYS A 65 -5.72 -6.78 -3.04
C CYS A 65 -6.86 -7.68 -3.54
N GLU A 66 -6.55 -8.86 -4.09
CA GLU A 66 -7.56 -9.84 -4.52
C GLU A 66 -8.36 -10.41 -3.36
N LYS A 67 -7.66 -10.75 -2.27
CA LYS A 67 -8.21 -11.56 -1.15
C LYS A 67 -8.67 -10.74 0.04
N THR A 68 -8.10 -9.55 0.23
CA THR A 68 -8.36 -8.73 1.40
C THR A 68 -9.79 -8.19 1.45
N LYS A 69 -10.33 -8.09 2.67
CA LYS A 69 -11.57 -7.39 2.98
C LYS A 69 -11.32 -6.09 3.76
N ILE A 70 -10.06 -5.68 3.92
CA ILE A 70 -9.72 -4.45 4.63
C ILE A 70 -10.33 -3.26 3.88
N GLN A 71 -11.11 -2.47 4.60
CA GLN A 71 -11.79 -1.26 4.11
C GLN A 71 -10.96 0.00 4.31
N ASP A 72 -10.16 0.02 5.38
CA ASP A 72 -9.31 1.15 5.74
C ASP A 72 -8.06 1.18 4.83
N PRO A 73 -7.89 2.24 4.01
CA PRO A 73 -6.79 2.30 3.06
C PRO A 73 -5.42 2.40 3.73
N PHE A 74 -5.32 2.98 4.92
CA PHE A 74 -4.05 3.07 5.64
C PHE A 74 -3.66 1.71 6.21
N LYS A 75 -4.61 0.97 6.80
CA LYS A 75 -4.37 -0.40 7.27
C LYS A 75 -3.96 -1.32 6.13
N LEU A 76 -4.60 -1.19 4.97
CA LEU A 76 -4.24 -1.98 3.79
C LEU A 76 -2.84 -1.63 3.26
N ALA A 77 -2.53 -0.33 3.16
CA ALA A 77 -1.20 0.13 2.75
C ALA A 77 -0.11 -0.38 3.72
N ASP A 78 -0.34 -0.24 5.02
CA ASP A 78 0.62 -0.65 6.05
C ASP A 78 0.81 -2.18 6.03
N LYS A 79 -0.26 -2.97 5.87
CA LYS A 79 -0.17 -4.42 5.72
C LYS A 79 0.74 -4.82 4.55
N ILE A 80 0.58 -4.20 3.39
CA ILE A 80 1.40 -4.53 2.21
C ILE A 80 2.84 -4.02 2.38
N MET A 81 3.02 -2.77 2.86
CA MET A 81 4.34 -2.16 3.06
C MET A 81 5.14 -2.79 4.22
N SER A 82 4.50 -3.59 5.07
CA SER A 82 5.15 -4.42 6.11
C SER A 82 5.66 -5.75 5.57
N HIS A 83 5.42 -6.07 4.28
CA HIS A 83 5.98 -7.27 3.70
C HIS A 83 7.51 -7.19 3.66
N PRO A 84 8.26 -8.25 4.03
CA PRO A 84 9.74 -8.20 4.06
C PRO A 84 10.42 -7.94 2.71
N LYS A 85 9.64 -7.98 1.62
CA LYS A 85 10.09 -7.71 0.24
C LYS A 85 9.78 -6.28 -0.21
N PHE A 86 9.00 -5.54 0.57
CA PHE A 86 8.77 -4.11 0.39
C PHE A 86 9.90 -3.35 1.06
N LYS A 87 10.71 -2.65 0.26
CA LYS A 87 11.81 -1.84 0.79
C LYS A 87 11.26 -0.53 1.33
N MET A 88 12.08 0.24 2.04
CA MET A 88 11.73 1.61 2.42
C MET A 88 11.57 2.53 1.19
N TYR A 89 12.35 2.25 0.14
CA TYR A 89 12.39 2.99 -1.10
C TYR A 89 12.30 2.04 -2.28
N GLY A 90 11.42 2.34 -3.25
CA GLY A 90 11.34 1.57 -4.47
C GLY A 90 10.07 1.81 -5.27
N PRO A 91 10.07 1.44 -6.57
CA PRO A 91 8.95 1.66 -7.48
C PRO A 91 7.69 0.88 -7.11
N GLU A 92 7.78 -0.13 -6.24
CA GLU A 92 6.63 -0.87 -5.71
C GLU A 92 5.61 0.05 -5.00
N HIS A 93 6.05 1.15 -4.40
CA HIS A 93 5.16 2.14 -3.78
C HIS A 93 4.28 2.89 -4.79
N HIS A 94 4.77 3.04 -6.02
CA HIS A 94 4.02 3.66 -7.12
C HIS A 94 2.82 2.79 -7.50
N VAL A 95 3.04 1.47 -7.53
CA VAL A 95 2.03 0.45 -7.84
C VAL A 95 1.05 0.25 -6.70
N LEU A 96 1.57 0.23 -5.47
CA LEU A 96 0.78 0.08 -4.25
C LEU A 96 -0.31 1.15 -4.13
N THR A 97 0.05 2.42 -4.39
CA THR A 97 -0.84 3.57 -4.14
C THR A 97 -2.23 3.42 -4.81
N PRO A 98 -2.35 3.26 -6.15
CA PRO A 98 -3.65 3.09 -6.78
C PRO A 98 -4.33 1.77 -6.42
N ALA A 99 -3.56 0.70 -6.21
CA ALA A 99 -4.12 -0.60 -5.86
C ALA A 99 -4.85 -0.53 -4.50
N VAL A 100 -4.21 0.09 -3.49
CA VAL A 100 -4.80 0.30 -2.17
C VAL A 100 -6.05 1.17 -2.24
N ILE A 101 -5.99 2.31 -2.93
CA ILE A 101 -7.12 3.24 -3.05
C ILE A 101 -8.33 2.52 -3.65
N LEU A 102 -8.17 1.89 -4.82
CA LEU A 102 -9.27 1.22 -5.51
C LEU A 102 -9.79 0.00 -4.74
N THR A 103 -8.90 -0.77 -4.09
CA THR A 103 -9.31 -1.90 -3.23
C THR A 103 -10.14 -1.43 -2.05
N SER A 104 -9.76 -0.31 -1.43
CA SER A 104 -10.48 0.25 -0.28
C SER A 104 -11.85 0.78 -0.71
N LEU A 105 -11.94 1.48 -1.84
CA LEU A 105 -13.23 1.91 -2.41
C LEU A 105 -14.14 0.70 -2.73
N LYS A 106 -13.58 -0.32 -3.39
CA LYS A 106 -14.29 -1.59 -3.66
C LYS A 106 -14.82 -2.22 -2.39
N ASN A 107 -13.98 -2.37 -1.36
CA ASN A 107 -14.35 -3.04 -0.11
C ASN A 107 -15.36 -2.24 0.74
N ASN A 108 -15.50 -0.93 0.46
CA ASN A 108 -16.55 -0.08 1.01
C ASN A 108 -17.80 0.00 0.12
N ASN A 109 -17.91 -0.84 -0.93
CA ASN A 109 -19.02 -0.86 -1.88
C ASN A 109 -19.24 0.50 -2.58
N ILE A 110 -18.17 1.27 -2.78
CA ILE A 110 -18.23 2.51 -3.55
C ILE A 110 -18.36 2.19 -5.04
N LYS A 111 -19.39 2.75 -5.67
CA LYS A 111 -19.60 2.65 -7.11
C LYS A 111 -18.79 3.72 -7.84
N LYS A 112 -18.34 3.38 -9.04
CA LYS A 112 -17.78 4.36 -9.99
C LYS A 112 -18.85 5.41 -10.33
N PRO A 113 -18.47 6.61 -10.82
CA PRO A 113 -19.42 7.67 -11.16
C PRO A 113 -20.46 7.25 -12.21
N ASN A 114 -20.15 6.24 -13.03
CA ASN A 114 -21.09 5.66 -14.01
C ASN A 114 -22.03 4.59 -13.42
N GLY A 115 -22.02 4.38 -12.10
CA GLY A 115 -22.87 3.43 -11.38
C GLY A 115 -22.36 1.98 -11.36
N GLN A 116 -21.25 1.67 -12.03
CA GLN A 116 -20.67 0.32 -12.02
C GLN A 116 -19.87 0.05 -10.74
N GLU A 117 -19.85 -1.21 -10.31
CA GLU A 117 -18.96 -1.66 -9.23
C GLU A 117 -17.49 -1.53 -9.62
N ILE A 118 -16.63 -1.28 -8.63
CA ILE A 118 -15.18 -1.40 -8.79
C ILE A 118 -14.82 -2.89 -8.71
N THR A 119 -14.24 -3.42 -9.77
CA THR A 119 -13.89 -4.83 -9.89
C THR A 119 -12.41 -5.06 -9.61
N PHE A 120 -12.02 -6.32 -9.40
CA PHE A 120 -10.60 -6.65 -9.31
C PHE A 120 -9.85 -6.42 -10.62
N ASN A 121 -10.53 -6.49 -11.77
CA ASN A 121 -9.93 -6.13 -13.07
C ASN A 121 -9.57 -4.65 -13.16
N ASP A 122 -10.37 -3.75 -12.56
CA ASP A 122 -10.02 -2.33 -12.44
C ASP A 122 -8.72 -2.15 -11.64
N ILE A 123 -8.56 -2.90 -10.54
CA ILE A 123 -7.36 -2.89 -9.70
C ILE A 123 -6.14 -3.44 -10.46
N LYS A 124 -6.28 -4.55 -11.20
CA LYS A 124 -5.20 -5.10 -12.05
C LYS A 124 -4.75 -4.11 -13.12
N GLU A 125 -5.68 -3.42 -13.77
CA GLU A 125 -5.35 -2.41 -14.77
C GLU A 125 -4.61 -1.22 -14.11
N ALA A 126 -5.01 -0.82 -12.90
CA ALA A 126 -4.30 0.20 -12.15
C ALA A 126 -2.86 -0.21 -11.80
N ILE A 127 -2.67 -1.45 -11.34
CA ILE A 127 -1.34 -2.05 -11.09
C ILE A 127 -0.49 -2.02 -12.35
N LYS A 128 -1.05 -2.44 -13.50
CA LYS A 128 -0.37 -2.46 -14.80
C LYS A 128 0.00 -1.06 -15.32
N ARG A 129 -0.84 -0.04 -15.08
CA ARG A 129 -0.53 1.34 -15.46
C ARG A 129 0.57 1.92 -14.57
N ALA A 130 0.45 1.72 -13.26
CA ALA A 130 1.39 2.26 -12.29
C ALA A 130 2.76 1.56 -12.31
N SER A 131 2.84 0.30 -12.72
CA SER A 131 4.12 -0.41 -12.88
C SER A 131 5.01 0.18 -13.99
N LYS A 132 4.44 0.99 -14.87
CA LYS A 132 5.19 1.75 -15.88
C LYS A 132 5.82 3.02 -15.33
N ILE A 133 5.53 3.40 -14.09
CA ILE A 133 6.12 4.56 -13.42
C ILE A 133 7.50 4.18 -12.89
N PRO A 134 8.61 4.67 -13.48
CA PRO A 134 9.94 4.23 -13.11
C PRO A 134 10.37 4.75 -11.73
N GLY A 135 11.26 3.99 -11.08
CA GLY A 135 11.92 4.41 -9.85
C GLY A 135 12.72 5.71 -10.04
N GLY A 136 12.82 6.52 -8.98
CA GLY A 136 13.63 7.75 -8.98
C GLY A 136 12.99 8.96 -9.67
N TRP A 137 11.79 8.83 -10.25
CA TRP A 137 11.11 9.95 -10.93
C TRP A 137 10.81 11.15 -10.03
N CYS A 138 10.62 10.94 -8.72
CA CYS A 138 10.50 12.02 -7.76
C CYS A 138 11.69 12.99 -7.80
N GLY A 139 12.92 12.47 -7.93
CA GLY A 139 14.15 13.27 -7.95
C GLY A 139 14.62 13.65 -9.34
N PHE A 140 14.50 12.76 -10.34
CA PHE A 140 15.03 13.01 -11.68
C PHE A 140 14.06 13.72 -12.62
N TYR A 141 12.75 13.59 -12.39
CA TYR A 141 11.69 14.11 -13.28
C TYR A 141 10.65 14.96 -12.54
N GLY A 142 10.87 15.26 -11.26
CA GLY A 142 10.03 16.13 -10.44
C GLY A 142 8.63 15.59 -10.15
N SER A 143 8.36 14.31 -10.40
CA SER A 143 7.03 13.71 -10.23
C SER A 143 7.11 12.44 -9.39
N CYS A 144 6.65 12.52 -8.14
CA CYS A 144 6.62 11.36 -7.25
C CYS A 144 5.64 10.29 -7.76
N GLY A 145 6.11 9.04 -7.83
CA GLY A 145 5.31 7.94 -8.37
C GLY A 145 4.11 7.55 -7.52
N ALA A 146 4.14 7.75 -6.19
CA ALA A 146 2.95 7.62 -5.36
C ALA A 146 1.90 8.70 -5.69
N GLY A 147 2.34 9.94 -5.90
CA GLY A 147 1.46 11.04 -6.34
C GLY A 147 0.81 10.76 -7.70
N MET A 148 1.59 10.34 -8.69
CA MET A 148 1.05 9.88 -9.98
C MET A 148 0.13 8.65 -9.82
N GLY A 149 0.46 7.74 -8.91
CA GLY A 149 -0.37 6.60 -8.53
C GLY A 149 -1.78 7.00 -8.09
N SER A 150 -1.95 8.08 -7.31
CA SER A 150 -3.28 8.59 -6.95
C SER A 150 -4.08 9.06 -8.19
N GLY A 151 -3.43 9.72 -9.14
CA GLY A 151 -4.04 10.08 -10.42
C GLY A 151 -4.44 8.88 -11.27
N VAL A 152 -3.63 7.81 -11.27
CA VAL A 152 -4.00 6.52 -11.89
C VAL A 152 -5.26 5.94 -11.24
N ALA A 153 -5.38 6.01 -9.91
CA ALA A 153 -6.56 5.55 -9.19
C ALA A 153 -7.82 6.29 -9.63
N ILE A 154 -7.78 7.62 -9.66
CA ILE A 154 -8.90 8.45 -10.12
C ILE A 154 -9.18 8.22 -11.61
N SER A 155 -8.16 8.07 -12.45
CA SER A 155 -8.33 7.73 -13.87
C SER A 155 -9.13 6.45 -14.06
N ILE A 156 -8.84 5.39 -13.29
CA ILE A 156 -9.59 4.14 -13.34
C ILE A 156 -11.01 4.34 -12.79
N PHE A 157 -11.12 4.99 -11.62
CA PHE A 157 -12.40 5.24 -10.94
C PHE A 157 -13.39 5.99 -11.85
N THR A 158 -12.94 7.00 -12.57
CA THR A 158 -13.79 7.86 -13.42
C THR A 158 -13.87 7.39 -14.87
N GLY A 159 -13.18 6.31 -15.25
CA GLY A 159 -13.13 5.83 -16.64
C GLY A 159 -12.40 6.79 -17.59
N ALA A 160 -11.36 7.49 -17.11
CA ALA A 160 -10.62 8.47 -17.89
C ALA A 160 -9.79 7.83 -19.02
N THR A 161 -9.79 8.49 -20.17
CA THR A 161 -8.92 8.24 -21.32
C THR A 161 -8.32 9.57 -21.80
N PRO A 162 -7.33 9.55 -22.72
CA PRO A 162 -6.83 10.78 -23.33
C PRO A 162 -7.92 11.64 -24.00
N SER A 163 -9.04 11.03 -24.40
CA SER A 163 -10.11 11.68 -25.17
C SER A 163 -11.37 12.01 -24.34
N THR A 164 -11.33 11.86 -23.01
CA THR A 164 -12.45 12.22 -22.12
C THR A 164 -12.15 13.50 -21.36
N ASP A 165 -12.98 14.53 -21.45
CA ASP A 165 -12.69 15.87 -20.91
C ASP A 165 -12.59 15.90 -19.38
N LEU A 166 -13.73 15.75 -18.70
CA LEU A 166 -13.81 15.87 -17.24
C LEU A 166 -13.03 14.74 -16.52
N PRO A 167 -13.19 13.44 -16.85
CA PRO A 167 -12.42 12.37 -16.22
C PRO A 167 -10.89 12.54 -16.30
N ARG A 168 -10.36 12.96 -17.47
CA ARG A 168 -8.93 13.24 -17.63
C ARG A 168 -8.49 14.41 -16.78
N THR A 169 -9.31 15.46 -16.71
CA THR A 169 -9.04 16.65 -15.89
C THR A 169 -8.96 16.28 -14.41
N LEU A 170 -9.92 15.49 -13.90
CA LEU A 170 -9.94 15.04 -12.52
C LEU A 170 -8.71 14.18 -12.16
N ALA A 171 -8.28 13.28 -13.06
CA ALA A 171 -7.07 12.48 -12.84
C ALA A 171 -5.79 13.33 -12.75
N ASN A 172 -5.69 14.38 -13.58
CA ASN A 172 -4.56 15.31 -13.53
C ASN A 172 -4.60 16.21 -12.28
N GLN A 173 -5.78 16.70 -11.91
CA GLN A 173 -5.97 17.47 -10.68
C GLN A 173 -5.60 16.65 -9.44
N MET A 174 -6.00 15.37 -9.39
CA MET A 174 -5.60 14.48 -8.31
C MET A 174 -4.07 14.33 -8.24
N THR A 175 -3.42 14.05 -9.37
CA THR A 175 -1.94 13.99 -9.42
C THR A 175 -1.31 15.28 -8.90
N SER A 176 -1.78 16.43 -9.37
CA SER A 176 -1.27 17.75 -8.95
C SER A 176 -1.45 17.97 -7.44
N ARG A 177 -2.64 17.66 -6.90
CA ARG A 177 -2.95 17.79 -5.47
C ARG A 177 -2.02 16.93 -4.61
N ALA A 178 -1.85 15.66 -4.97
CA ALA A 178 -0.95 14.76 -4.24
C ALA A 178 0.51 15.22 -4.33
N LEU A 179 0.99 15.62 -5.52
CA LEU A 179 2.35 16.12 -5.70
C LEU A 179 2.60 17.39 -4.88
N ASN A 180 1.64 18.32 -4.86
CA ASN A 180 1.74 19.53 -4.04
C ASN A 180 1.86 19.19 -2.55
N LYS A 181 1.11 18.20 -2.07
CA LYS A 181 1.21 17.76 -0.67
C LYS A 181 2.53 17.04 -0.36
N ILE A 182 3.05 16.26 -1.31
CA ILE A 182 4.32 15.53 -1.18
C ILE A 182 5.54 16.46 -1.23
N ALA A 183 5.41 17.65 -1.85
CA ALA A 183 6.43 18.69 -1.85
C ALA A 183 6.53 19.39 -0.47
N ASP A 184 6.83 18.60 0.56
CA ASP A 184 6.77 18.97 1.98
C ASP A 184 8.09 19.50 2.57
N ASN A 185 9.14 19.61 1.75
CA ASN A 185 10.50 20.02 2.15
C ASN A 185 11.18 19.11 3.18
N LEU A 186 10.73 17.86 3.31
CA LEU A 186 11.29 16.88 4.24
C LEU A 186 12.13 15.82 3.52
N GLU A 187 13.02 15.13 4.26
CA GLU A 187 13.80 14.01 3.74
C GLU A 187 12.95 12.98 3.00
N HIS A 188 13.49 12.42 1.91
CA HIS A 188 12.77 11.50 1.03
C HIS A 188 12.22 10.29 1.80
N CYS A 189 10.92 9.99 1.62
CA CYS A 189 10.28 8.83 2.22
C CYS A 189 9.11 8.32 1.34
N CYS A 190 9.28 7.17 0.70
CA CYS A 190 8.23 6.59 -0.17
C CYS A 190 6.97 6.22 0.62
N LYS A 191 7.11 5.71 1.85
CA LYS A 191 5.95 5.37 2.71
C LYS A 191 5.16 6.62 3.10
N ARG A 192 5.84 7.75 3.36
CA ARG A 192 5.18 9.05 3.56
C ARG A 192 4.43 9.50 2.31
N SER A 193 5.08 9.44 1.15
CA SER A 193 4.44 9.82 -0.12
C SER A 193 3.18 9.01 -0.42
N VAL A 194 3.18 7.70 -0.14
CA VAL A 194 1.98 6.83 -0.25
C VAL A 194 0.87 7.34 0.66
N ARG A 195 1.15 7.54 1.95
CA ARG A 195 0.13 7.94 2.93
C ARG A 195 -0.44 9.33 2.60
N LEU A 196 0.40 10.30 2.24
CA LEU A 196 -0.04 11.61 1.79
C LEU A 196 -0.91 11.52 0.52
N ALA A 197 -0.52 10.70 -0.46
CA ALA A 197 -1.31 10.49 -1.67
C ALA A 197 -2.68 9.87 -1.36
N ILE A 198 -2.76 8.92 -0.41
CA ILE A 198 -4.03 8.37 0.06
C ILE A 198 -4.87 9.46 0.74
N CYS A 199 -4.31 10.22 1.69
CA CYS A 199 -5.01 11.32 2.37
C CYS A 199 -5.62 12.30 1.36
N GLU A 200 -4.81 12.80 0.43
CA GLU A 200 -5.28 13.75 -0.58
C GLU A 200 -6.31 13.14 -1.53
N THR A 201 -6.25 11.83 -1.78
CA THR A 201 -7.27 11.16 -2.60
C THR A 201 -8.60 11.08 -1.87
N LEU A 202 -8.60 10.79 -0.57
CA LEU A 202 -9.82 10.75 0.24
C LEU A 202 -10.48 12.13 0.31
N GLU A 203 -9.70 13.19 0.56
CA GLU A 203 -10.22 14.56 0.52
C GLU A 203 -10.72 14.95 -0.88
N PHE A 204 -9.99 14.58 -1.94
CA PHE A 204 -10.43 14.83 -3.31
C PHE A 204 -11.75 14.13 -3.65
N LEU A 205 -11.93 12.87 -3.22
CA LEU A 205 -13.17 12.12 -3.41
C LEU A 205 -14.34 12.70 -2.60
N LYS A 206 -14.06 13.20 -1.39
CA LYS A 206 -15.05 13.93 -0.58
C LYS A 206 -15.48 15.22 -1.27
N ASP A 207 -14.52 16.04 -1.71
CA ASP A 207 -14.77 17.32 -2.38
C ASP A 207 -15.52 17.16 -3.72
N THR A 208 -15.18 16.12 -4.50
CA THR A 208 -15.66 15.95 -5.88
C THR A 208 -16.91 15.08 -5.98
N TYR A 209 -17.03 14.07 -5.11
CA TYR A 209 -18.06 13.02 -5.21
C TYR A 209 -18.84 12.82 -3.91
N SER A 210 -18.56 13.59 -2.85
CA SER A 210 -19.15 13.38 -1.52
C SER A 210 -18.92 11.97 -0.96
N ILE A 211 -17.84 11.30 -1.39
CA ILE A 211 -17.45 9.97 -0.91
C ILE A 211 -16.55 10.15 0.30
N THR A 212 -16.96 9.59 1.45
CA THR A 212 -16.16 9.54 2.67
C THR A 212 -15.94 8.09 3.05
N LEU A 213 -14.68 7.73 3.35
CA LEU A 213 -14.34 6.42 3.89
C LEU A 213 -14.00 6.56 5.37
N GLU A 214 -14.51 5.63 6.17
CA GLU A 214 -14.09 5.51 7.57
C GLU A 214 -12.68 4.90 7.62
N TYR A 215 -11.80 5.54 8.37
CA TYR A 215 -10.46 5.03 8.66
C TYR A 215 -10.04 5.40 10.07
N SER A 216 -9.23 4.56 10.69
CA SER A 216 -8.67 4.87 12.00
C SER A 216 -7.44 5.77 11.82
N PRO A 217 -7.35 6.93 12.49
CA PRO A 217 -6.11 7.72 12.47
C PRO A 217 -5.00 6.84 13.03
N MET A 218 -3.98 6.58 12.19
CA MET A 218 -2.89 5.68 12.52
C MET A 218 -1.57 6.40 12.37
N LYS A 219 -0.75 6.34 13.42
CA LYS A 219 0.64 6.78 13.35
C LYS A 219 1.41 5.89 12.40
N CYS A 220 2.34 6.46 11.64
CA CYS A 220 3.23 5.68 10.79
C CYS A 220 4.02 4.65 11.62
N ILE A 221 3.86 3.36 11.32
CA ILE A 221 4.56 2.27 12.02
C ILE A 221 6.01 2.06 11.54
N PHE A 222 6.41 2.73 10.46
CA PHE A 222 7.70 2.53 9.80
C PHE A 222 8.78 3.55 10.20
N SER A 223 8.52 4.38 11.22
CA SER A 223 9.43 5.44 11.64
C SER A 223 10.82 4.90 12.02
N GLU A 224 10.86 3.77 12.74
CA GLU A 224 12.11 3.16 13.21
C GLU A 224 12.84 2.37 12.11
N GLU A 225 12.18 2.05 10.99
CA GLU A 225 12.79 1.35 9.85
C GLU A 225 13.51 2.31 8.88
N ASN A 226 13.22 3.61 8.97
CA ASN A 226 13.80 4.62 8.08
C ASN A 226 14.83 5.47 8.83
N ASP A 227 16.12 5.23 8.55
CA ASP A 227 17.22 6.02 9.12
C ASP A 227 17.13 7.52 8.80
N LYS A 228 16.37 7.89 7.75
CA LYS A 228 16.10 9.28 7.34
C LYS A 228 14.74 9.78 7.80
N CYS A 229 14.12 9.12 8.77
CA CYS A 229 12.83 9.55 9.29
C CYS A 229 12.96 10.89 10.02
N GLU A 230 12.10 11.84 9.62
CA GLU A 230 11.97 13.17 10.24
C GLU A 230 11.16 13.14 11.55
N LYS A 231 10.68 11.97 11.96
CA LYS A 231 9.97 11.70 13.23
C LYS A 231 8.84 12.71 13.49
N ILE A 232 8.99 13.54 14.51
CA ILE A 232 8.01 14.54 14.96
C ILE A 232 7.68 15.58 13.87
N ASN A 233 8.59 15.84 12.93
CA ASN A 233 8.38 16.80 11.84
C ASN A 233 7.56 16.20 10.69
N CYS A 234 7.30 14.88 10.71
CA CYS A 234 6.59 14.19 9.65
C CYS A 234 5.06 14.48 9.73
N PRO A 235 4.40 14.92 8.65
CA PRO A 235 2.97 15.29 8.65
C PRO A 235 1.99 14.13 8.83
N ILE A 236 2.50 12.90 8.93
CA ILE A 236 1.73 11.65 9.09
C ILE A 236 2.06 10.92 10.40
N ASN A 237 2.67 11.64 11.36
CA ASN A 237 3.02 11.13 12.69
C ASN A 237 1.87 11.21 13.70
#